data_AF-A0A8S3PNP5-F1
#
_entry.id   AF-A0A8S3PNP5-F1
#
_cell.length_a   1.000
_cell.length_b   1.000
_cell.length_c   1.000
_cell.angle_alpha   90.00
_cell.angle_beta   90.00
_cell.angle_gamma   90.00
#
_symmetry.space_group_name_H-M   'P 1'
#
loop_
_entity.id
_entity.type
_entity.pdbx_description
1 polymer ?
#
loop_
_entity_poly.entity_id
_entity_poly.type
_entity_poly.pdbx_seq_one_letter_code
_entity_poly.pdbx_strand_id
1 'polypeptide(L)'
;MRKLGFWSPLCCLHPAETKIYEKEQKFLKVHGCIKEKVSDESPKNVSNQKSENDLQQFVSVMQVAQSFFQPALPTQSPPTVKNVNYRRPAAPRKIPQIFSGCFKCGDVSHFRFNNAANCQELIDFIDDEITSRLQSGAVTLLRKVGEVQPPYIVSPITIEPTKPRLCINLMYLNSFMKDTPFNLDTLVDVPKTVRKGSFLTKLDDKSGYDNVFVTESSRHLLGFDWGGYFFCCNTLPFGWENSAFIYHTLNLQGISFLRRKSSSCLLYIDDRLLEEFHGYLPNDLDNPIMKSHIALRYAVRLFISDGYFLNIDKSSFLPKQSLTFLGDEPSRNLSKSDASISKRTWWFLQYLFGPHKLDMFSIDSNTMLDEDGKSLPHFTPFPTPFSSGVDGFAQKYELGERY
;
A
#
# COMPACT_ATOMS: atom_id res chain seq x y z
N MET A 1 -61.01 31.80 -29.21
CA MET A 1 -60.48 30.64 -29.96
C MET A 1 -59.20 31.06 -30.67
N ARG A 2 -58.08 30.32 -30.46
CA ARG A 2 -56.83 30.25 -31.29
C ARG A 2 -56.08 31.59 -31.53
N LYS A 3 -54.75 31.71 -31.63
CA LYS A 3 -53.58 30.82 -31.73
C LYS A 3 -52.29 31.68 -31.59
N LEU A 4 -51.19 31.04 -31.15
CA LEU A 4 -49.76 31.24 -31.50
C LEU A 4 -48.94 32.43 -30.97
N GLY A 5 -47.72 32.11 -30.50
CA GLY A 5 -46.56 33.02 -30.50
C GLY A 5 -45.47 32.69 -29.46
N PHE A 6 -44.52 31.83 -29.80
CA PHE A 6 -43.22 31.70 -29.12
C PHE A 6 -42.41 33.01 -29.25
N TRP A 7 -41.59 33.36 -28.25
CA TRP A 7 -40.14 33.61 -28.36
C TRP A 7 -39.53 33.81 -26.96
N SER A 8 -38.35 33.21 -26.78
CA SER A 8 -37.47 33.26 -25.59
C SER A 8 -36.82 34.64 -25.43
N PRO A 9 -36.22 34.95 -24.27
CA PRO A 9 -34.76 35.03 -24.30
C PRO A 9 -34.05 34.32 -23.14
N LEU A 10 -32.88 33.78 -23.51
CA LEU A 10 -31.80 33.34 -22.64
C LEU A 10 -31.49 34.37 -21.54
N CYS A 11 -31.40 33.92 -20.29
CA CYS A 11 -30.52 34.51 -19.30
C CYS A 11 -29.50 33.46 -18.87
N CYS A 12 -28.23 33.82 -19.01
CA CYS A 12 -27.05 33.03 -18.79
C CYS A 12 -26.92 32.61 -17.31
N LEU A 13 -27.02 31.31 -17.02
CA LEU A 13 -26.47 30.74 -15.79
C LEU A 13 -24.95 30.63 -15.95
N HIS A 14 -24.21 31.09 -14.94
CA HIS A 14 -22.75 31.06 -14.93
C HIS A 14 -22.25 29.60 -14.98
N PRO A 15 -21.18 29.25 -15.72
CA PRO A 15 -20.71 27.87 -15.88
C PRO A 15 -20.40 27.12 -14.57
N ALA A 16 -20.21 27.85 -13.46
CA ALA A 16 -19.99 27.30 -12.13
C ALA A 16 -21.28 26.77 -11.48
N GLU A 17 -22.44 27.40 -11.72
CA GLU A 17 -23.72 27.04 -11.09
C GLU A 17 -24.36 25.81 -11.75
N THR A 18 -24.19 25.66 -13.07
CA THR A 18 -24.64 24.46 -13.81
C THR A 18 -23.88 23.21 -13.36
N LYS A 19 -22.57 23.33 -13.07
CA LYS A 19 -21.75 22.24 -12.51
C LYS A 19 -22.15 21.89 -11.07
N ILE A 20 -22.59 22.85 -10.26
CA ILE A 20 -23.07 22.59 -8.90
C ILE A 20 -24.40 21.83 -8.93
N TYR A 21 -25.31 22.20 -9.82
CA TYR A 21 -26.59 21.51 -10.00
C TYR A 21 -26.42 20.07 -10.51
N GLU A 22 -25.54 19.84 -11.49
CA GLU A 22 -25.18 18.49 -11.95
C GLU A 22 -24.48 17.66 -10.86
N LYS A 23 -23.66 18.28 -10.00
CA LYS A 23 -23.03 17.65 -8.83
C LYS A 23 -24.05 17.26 -7.75
N GLU A 24 -25.02 18.12 -7.43
CA GLU A 24 -26.12 17.77 -6.51
C GLU A 24 -26.95 16.59 -7.05
N GLN A 25 -27.23 16.54 -8.35
CA GLN A 25 -27.96 15.43 -8.97
C GLN A 25 -27.15 14.10 -8.99
N LYS A 26 -25.83 14.14 -9.20
CA LYS A 26 -24.96 12.95 -9.12
C LYS A 26 -24.89 12.41 -7.69
N PHE A 27 -24.80 13.29 -6.70
CA PHE A 27 -24.74 12.95 -5.29
C PHE A 27 -26.08 12.39 -4.74
N LEU A 28 -27.21 12.98 -5.16
CA LEU A 28 -28.55 12.47 -4.85
C LEU A 28 -28.85 11.11 -5.51
N LYS A 29 -28.31 10.84 -6.71
CA LYS A 29 -28.41 9.51 -7.36
C LYS A 29 -27.69 8.41 -6.58
N VAL A 30 -26.51 8.70 -6.03
CA VAL A 30 -25.76 7.75 -5.17
C VAL A 30 -26.56 7.46 -3.89
N HIS A 31 -27.17 8.47 -3.29
CA HIS A 31 -27.97 8.29 -2.06
C HIS A 31 -29.33 7.61 -2.31
N GLY A 32 -29.94 7.81 -3.48
CA GLY A 32 -31.16 7.12 -3.92
C GLY A 32 -30.92 5.65 -4.26
N CYS A 33 -29.77 5.30 -4.86
CA CYS A 33 -29.41 3.91 -5.18
C CYS A 33 -29.15 3.03 -3.94
N ILE A 34 -28.77 3.62 -2.79
CA ILE A 34 -28.51 2.87 -1.55
C ILE A 34 -29.80 2.26 -0.95
N LYS A 35 -30.99 2.72 -1.38
CA LYS A 35 -32.26 2.11 -0.96
C LYS A 35 -32.80 1.03 -1.90
N GLU A 36 -32.24 0.83 -3.10
CA GLU A 36 -32.86 -0.05 -4.12
C GLU A 36 -31.95 -1.06 -4.84
N LYS A 37 -30.64 -1.14 -4.59
CA LYS A 37 -29.79 -2.14 -5.27
C LYS A 37 -29.38 -3.32 -4.38
N VAL A 38 -30.35 -4.21 -4.13
CA VAL A 38 -30.13 -5.66 -4.02
C VAL A 38 -30.82 -6.30 -5.21
N SER A 39 -30.21 -6.19 -6.39
CA SER A 39 -30.39 -7.10 -7.53
C SER A 39 -29.83 -6.41 -8.79
N ASP A 40 -29.02 -7.15 -9.53
CA ASP A 40 -28.58 -6.91 -10.90
C ASP A 40 -27.64 -5.73 -11.15
N GLU A 41 -26.34 -6.06 -11.25
CA GLU A 41 -25.49 -5.48 -12.30
C GLU A 41 -24.30 -6.42 -12.61
N SER A 42 -24.34 -6.99 -13.81
CA SER A 42 -23.25 -7.72 -14.46
C SER A 42 -22.09 -6.77 -14.85
N PRO A 43 -20.81 -7.17 -14.75
CA PRO A 43 -19.69 -6.25 -14.99
C PRO A 43 -19.47 -5.96 -16.49
N LYS A 44 -19.20 -4.70 -16.81
CA LYS A 44 -18.73 -4.25 -18.13
C LYS A 44 -17.26 -4.62 -18.32
N ASN A 45 -16.98 -5.31 -19.42
CA ASN A 45 -15.65 -5.69 -19.89
C ASN A 45 -14.82 -4.45 -20.25
N VAL A 46 -13.71 -4.25 -19.54
CA VAL A 46 -12.53 -3.54 -20.04
C VAL A 46 -11.37 -4.53 -19.98
N SER A 47 -10.74 -4.73 -21.13
CA SER A 47 -9.69 -5.70 -21.41
C SER A 47 -8.56 -5.69 -20.37
N ASN A 48 -8.41 -6.78 -19.63
CA ASN A 48 -7.25 -6.96 -18.76
C ASN A 48 -6.88 -8.46 -18.64
N GLN A 49 -6.48 -9.06 -19.78
CA GLN A 49 -6.04 -10.46 -19.89
C GLN A 49 -4.95 -10.84 -18.86
N LYS A 50 -4.14 -9.88 -18.42
CA LYS A 50 -3.16 -10.08 -17.35
C LYS A 50 -3.82 -10.36 -16.00
N SER A 51 -4.77 -9.51 -15.58
CA SER A 51 -5.52 -9.69 -14.32
C SER A 51 -6.38 -10.96 -14.32
N GLU A 52 -6.89 -11.36 -15.49
CA GLU A 52 -7.71 -12.56 -15.63
C GLU A 52 -6.87 -13.83 -15.51
N ASN A 53 -5.66 -13.84 -16.08
CA ASN A 53 -4.67 -14.89 -15.88
C ASN A 53 -4.19 -14.94 -14.41
N ASP A 54 -3.94 -13.79 -13.78
CA ASP A 54 -3.51 -13.72 -12.38
C ASP A 54 -4.62 -14.19 -11.41
N LEU A 55 -5.89 -13.88 -11.70
CA LEU A 55 -7.07 -14.39 -11.00
C LEU A 55 -7.24 -15.90 -11.19
N GLN A 56 -7.14 -16.40 -12.43
CA GLN A 56 -7.19 -17.84 -12.70
C GLN A 56 -6.05 -18.58 -12.02
N GLN A 57 -4.86 -17.98 -11.93
CA GLN A 57 -3.72 -18.53 -11.21
C GLN A 57 -3.93 -18.50 -9.70
N PHE A 58 -4.46 -17.42 -9.13
CA PHE A 58 -4.85 -17.35 -7.72
C PHE A 58 -5.86 -18.46 -7.39
N VAL A 59 -6.90 -18.60 -8.20
CA VAL A 59 -7.91 -19.67 -8.07
C VAL A 59 -7.26 -21.05 -8.19
N SER A 60 -6.34 -21.24 -9.15
CA SER A 60 -5.62 -22.51 -9.34
C SER A 60 -4.73 -22.85 -8.15
N VAL A 61 -3.96 -21.90 -7.60
CA VAL A 61 -3.16 -22.09 -6.38
C VAL A 61 -4.05 -22.44 -5.20
N MET A 62 -5.22 -21.79 -5.09
CA MET A 62 -6.19 -22.06 -4.03
C MET A 62 -6.86 -23.44 -4.18
N GLN A 63 -7.16 -23.89 -5.40
CA GLN A 63 -7.76 -25.18 -5.77
C GLN A 63 -6.78 -26.35 -5.62
N VAL A 64 -5.58 -26.25 -6.20
CA VAL A 64 -4.49 -27.23 -6.07
C VAL A 64 -4.21 -27.52 -4.60
N ALA A 65 -4.26 -26.51 -3.73
CA ALA A 65 -4.01 -26.74 -2.33
C ALA A 65 -5.27 -27.05 -1.49
N GLN A 66 -6.48 -26.95 -2.05
CA GLN A 66 -7.70 -27.54 -1.46
C GLN A 66 -7.73 -29.07 -1.62
N SER A 67 -7.18 -29.62 -2.71
CA SER A 67 -7.10 -31.08 -2.89
C SER A 67 -6.08 -31.75 -1.96
N PHE A 68 -5.04 -31.03 -1.51
CA PHE A 68 -4.00 -31.57 -0.62
C PHE A 68 -4.31 -31.49 0.88
N PHE A 69 -5.36 -30.76 1.27
CA PHE A 69 -5.80 -30.65 2.67
C PHE A 69 -7.32 -30.87 2.76
N GLN A 70 -7.78 -32.07 2.39
CA GLN A 70 -9.07 -32.54 2.86
C GLN A 70 -8.94 -32.91 4.35
N PRO A 71 -9.68 -32.30 5.28
CA PRO A 71 -9.96 -32.99 6.53
C PRO A 71 -10.84 -34.19 6.17
N ALA A 72 -10.42 -35.39 6.55
CA ALA A 72 -11.30 -36.54 6.58
C ALA A 72 -12.48 -36.22 7.53
N LEU A 73 -13.59 -35.78 6.96
CA LEU A 73 -14.86 -35.68 7.66
C LEU A 73 -15.57 -37.03 7.50
N PRO A 74 -15.95 -37.72 8.59
CA PRO A 74 -16.74 -38.93 8.48
C PRO A 74 -18.12 -38.59 7.91
N THR A 75 -18.54 -39.40 6.94
CA THR A 75 -19.85 -39.36 6.29
C THR A 75 -20.96 -39.65 7.31
N GLN A 76 -21.69 -38.62 7.72
CA GLN A 76 -23.04 -38.77 8.26
C GLN A 76 -23.98 -37.83 7.51
N SER A 77 -25.14 -38.38 7.15
CA SER A 77 -26.22 -37.73 6.42
C SER A 77 -26.66 -36.40 7.06
N PRO A 78 -27.22 -35.46 6.26
CA PRO A 78 -27.52 -34.12 6.74
C PRO A 78 -28.63 -34.18 7.82
N PRO A 79 -28.41 -33.62 9.03
CA PRO A 79 -29.49 -33.44 9.97
C PRO A 79 -30.40 -32.32 9.48
N THR A 80 -31.70 -32.58 9.55
CA THR A 80 -32.78 -31.68 9.17
C THR A 80 -32.65 -30.35 9.93
N VAL A 81 -32.56 -29.24 9.21
CA VAL A 81 -32.46 -27.89 9.79
C VAL A 81 -33.77 -27.55 10.51
N LYS A 82 -33.80 -27.73 11.83
CA LYS A 82 -34.75 -27.05 12.71
C LYS A 82 -34.08 -25.77 13.23
N ASN A 83 -34.74 -24.64 13.01
CA ASN A 83 -34.47 -23.29 13.52
C ASN A 83 -33.35 -23.21 14.58
N VAL A 84 -32.13 -22.93 14.11
CA VAL A 84 -31.03 -22.54 15.00
C VAL A 84 -31.05 -21.02 15.08
N ASN A 85 -31.40 -20.51 16.27
CA ASN A 85 -31.20 -19.11 16.62
C ASN A 85 -29.76 -18.70 16.29
N TYR A 86 -29.60 -17.70 15.40
CA TYR A 86 -28.33 -17.04 15.17
C TYR A 86 -27.82 -16.47 16.49
N ARG A 87 -26.93 -17.21 17.17
CA ARG A 87 -26.08 -16.59 18.20
C ARG A 87 -25.18 -15.62 17.46
N ARG A 88 -25.29 -14.34 17.82
CA ARG A 88 -24.37 -13.27 17.40
C ARG A 88 -22.93 -13.80 17.47
N PRO A 89 -22.10 -13.60 16.43
CA PRO A 89 -20.67 -13.85 16.56
C PRO A 89 -20.15 -13.07 17.78
N ALA A 90 -19.26 -13.72 18.52
CA ALA A 90 -18.68 -13.20 19.75
C ALA A 90 -18.16 -11.77 19.53
N ALA A 91 -18.34 -10.93 20.55
CA ALA A 91 -17.94 -9.53 20.55
C ALA A 91 -16.50 -9.37 20.01
N PRO A 92 -16.23 -8.32 19.21
CA PRO A 92 -14.88 -8.04 18.72
C PRO A 92 -13.93 -7.99 19.92
N ARG A 93 -12.84 -8.77 19.81
CA ARG A 93 -11.73 -8.72 20.78
C ARG A 93 -11.36 -7.25 20.99
N LYS A 94 -11.22 -6.83 22.25
CA LYS A 94 -10.93 -5.45 22.66
C LYS A 94 -9.86 -4.85 21.73
N ILE A 95 -10.31 -4.03 20.79
CA ILE A 95 -9.46 -3.19 19.96
C ILE A 95 -8.77 -2.23 20.93
N PRO A 96 -7.44 -2.11 20.93
CA PRO A 96 -6.75 -1.12 21.76
C PRO A 96 -7.42 0.23 21.54
N GLN A 97 -7.71 0.98 22.60
CA GLN A 97 -8.26 2.33 22.51
C GLN A 97 -7.28 3.19 21.68
N ILE A 98 -7.53 3.33 20.38
CA ILE A 98 -6.53 3.77 19.38
C ILE A 98 -5.96 5.17 19.66
N PHE A 99 -6.64 5.98 20.48
CA PHE A 99 -6.17 7.32 20.86
C PHE A 99 -5.83 7.50 22.34
N SER A 100 -6.22 6.62 23.27
CA SER A 100 -6.13 6.91 24.73
C SER A 100 -4.70 6.93 25.29
N GLY A 101 -3.69 6.61 24.48
CA GLY A 101 -2.27 6.69 24.84
C GLY A 101 -1.43 7.64 23.98
N CYS A 102 -2.01 8.25 22.94
CA CYS A 102 -1.26 8.84 21.84
C CYS A 102 -1.14 10.37 21.86
N PHE A 103 -1.55 11.09 22.91
CA PHE A 103 -1.43 12.56 23.00
C PHE A 103 -0.24 13.00 23.87
N LYS A 104 0.59 13.95 23.40
CA LYS A 104 1.77 14.48 24.12
C LYS A 104 1.38 15.13 25.45
N CYS A 105 0.43 16.05 25.41
CA CYS A 105 -0.40 16.63 26.48
C CYS A 105 -0.99 17.94 25.91
N GLY A 106 -2.14 18.37 26.42
CA GLY A 106 -2.77 19.66 26.04
C GLY A 106 -4.12 19.50 25.36
N ASP A 107 -4.94 20.55 25.46
CA ASP A 107 -6.23 20.61 24.80
C ASP A 107 -6.03 20.93 23.32
N VAL A 108 -6.53 20.04 22.46
CA VAL A 108 -6.64 20.32 21.02
C VAL A 108 -7.69 21.43 20.87
N SER A 109 -7.44 22.47 20.09
CA SER A 109 -8.45 23.49 19.83
C SER A 109 -9.31 23.11 18.62
N HIS A 110 -10.56 23.53 18.63
CA HIS A 110 -11.39 23.44 17.43
C HIS A 110 -10.83 24.33 16.31
N PHE A 111 -10.61 23.77 15.12
CA PHE A 111 -10.07 24.53 13.98
C PHE A 111 -10.55 24.01 12.63
N ARG A 112 -10.69 24.92 11.66
CA ARG A 112 -10.98 24.62 10.25
C ARG A 112 -9.95 25.29 9.34
N PHE A 113 -9.32 24.50 8.49
CA PHE A 113 -8.31 24.96 7.54
C PHE A 113 -8.85 24.98 6.10
N ASN A 114 -8.19 25.74 5.21
CA ASN A 114 -8.52 25.76 3.79
C ASN A 114 -7.73 24.70 3.02
N ASN A 115 -8.39 24.02 2.09
CA ASN A 115 -7.77 23.02 1.20
C ASN A 115 -6.62 23.60 0.39
N ALA A 116 -5.64 22.74 0.05
CA ALA A 116 -4.49 23.14 -0.74
C ALA A 116 -4.87 23.56 -2.17
N ALA A 117 -4.10 24.48 -2.76
CA ALA A 117 -4.39 25.04 -4.08
C ALA A 117 -4.39 23.97 -5.20
N ASN A 118 -3.51 22.98 -5.09
CA ASN A 118 -3.41 21.86 -6.03
C ASN A 118 -4.69 21.00 -6.12
N CYS A 119 -5.60 21.09 -5.15
CA CYS A 119 -6.89 20.43 -5.24
C CYS A 119 -7.79 21.00 -6.35
N GLN A 120 -7.57 22.25 -6.77
CA GLN A 120 -8.37 22.88 -7.82
C GLN A 120 -8.10 22.28 -9.21
N GLU A 121 -6.93 21.68 -9.41
CA GLU A 121 -6.51 21.10 -10.69
C GLU A 121 -6.98 19.65 -10.85
N LEU A 122 -7.32 18.98 -9.73
CA LEU A 122 -7.62 17.54 -9.68
C LEU A 122 -9.00 17.26 -9.05
N ILE A 123 -9.97 18.11 -9.35
CA ILE A 123 -11.34 18.02 -8.78
C ILE A 123 -11.98 16.67 -9.05
N ASP A 124 -11.93 16.19 -10.30
CA ASP A 124 -12.58 14.93 -10.70
C ASP A 124 -11.96 13.74 -9.97
N PHE A 125 -10.62 13.73 -9.82
CA PHE A 125 -9.91 12.72 -9.03
C PHE A 125 -10.33 12.71 -7.56
N ILE A 126 -10.45 13.90 -6.94
CA ILE A 126 -10.88 14.02 -5.54
C ILE A 126 -12.33 13.54 -5.38
N ASP A 127 -13.22 13.95 -6.28
CA ASP A 127 -14.63 13.54 -6.28
C ASP A 127 -14.74 12.01 -6.37
N ASP A 128 -13.98 11.37 -7.25
CA ASP A 128 -13.97 9.92 -7.42
C ASP A 128 -13.38 9.19 -6.19
N GLU A 129 -12.28 9.69 -5.63
CA GLU A 129 -11.65 9.10 -4.44
C GLU A 129 -12.56 9.20 -3.20
N ILE A 130 -13.18 10.36 -2.96
CA ILE A 130 -14.15 10.53 -1.86
C ILE A 130 -15.36 9.63 -2.09
N THR A 131 -15.87 9.55 -3.33
CA THR A 131 -17.00 8.68 -3.66
C THR A 131 -16.68 7.21 -3.38
N SER A 132 -15.49 6.74 -3.79
CA SER A 132 -15.00 5.39 -3.50
C SER A 132 -14.95 5.11 -1.99
N ARG A 133 -14.41 6.05 -1.20
CA ARG A 133 -14.32 5.91 0.25
C ARG A 133 -15.66 6.02 0.98
N LEU A 134 -16.63 6.73 0.43
CA LEU A 134 -18.01 6.71 0.92
C LEU A 134 -18.67 5.35 0.67
N GLN A 135 -18.47 4.77 -0.52
CA GLN A 135 -19.01 3.46 -0.88
C GLN A 135 -18.44 2.33 -0.03
N SER A 136 -17.14 2.38 0.28
CA SER A 136 -16.50 1.40 1.16
C SER A 136 -16.82 1.61 2.65
N GLY A 137 -17.33 2.79 3.02
CA GLY A 137 -17.54 3.18 4.41
C GLY A 137 -16.27 3.65 5.12
N ALA A 138 -15.15 3.81 4.42
CA ALA A 138 -13.91 4.37 4.97
C ALA A 138 -14.09 5.85 5.40
N VAL A 139 -15.01 6.56 4.75
CA VAL A 139 -15.39 7.94 5.09
C VAL A 139 -16.90 8.00 5.30
N THR A 140 -17.34 8.84 6.24
CA THR A 140 -18.74 9.21 6.43
C THR A 140 -18.97 10.65 6.00
N LEU A 141 -19.99 10.87 5.17
CA LEU A 141 -20.58 12.18 4.95
C LEU A 141 -21.38 12.60 6.19
N LEU A 142 -21.12 13.80 6.69
CA LEU A 142 -21.92 14.39 7.75
C LEU A 142 -23.12 15.14 7.13
N ARG A 143 -22.95 16.42 6.78
CA ARG A 143 -23.94 17.26 6.08
C ARG A 143 -23.25 18.44 5.38
N LYS A 144 -24.05 19.25 4.70
CA LYS A 144 -23.63 20.51 4.08
C LYS A 144 -23.09 21.47 5.15
N VAL A 145 -22.07 22.24 4.78
CA VAL A 145 -21.51 23.30 5.62
C VAL A 145 -22.62 24.29 5.97
N GLY A 146 -22.82 24.53 7.26
CA GLY A 146 -23.88 25.39 7.79
C GLY A 146 -25.15 24.66 8.24
N GLU A 147 -25.35 23.39 7.85
CA GLU A 147 -26.50 22.58 8.29
C GLU A 147 -26.18 21.71 9.52
N VAL A 148 -24.90 21.48 9.80
CA VAL A 148 -24.41 20.71 10.95
C VAL A 148 -23.23 21.42 11.58
N GLN A 149 -23.01 21.15 12.87
CA GLN A 149 -21.76 21.53 13.53
C GLN A 149 -20.58 20.83 12.83
N PRO A 150 -19.47 21.55 12.57
CA PRO A 150 -18.28 20.94 12.00
C PRO A 150 -17.72 19.85 12.92
N PRO A 151 -16.97 18.89 12.36
CA PRO A 151 -16.02 18.09 13.15
C PRO A 151 -15.14 18.98 14.02
N TYR A 152 -14.62 18.42 15.12
CA TYR A 152 -13.77 19.17 16.04
C TYR A 152 -12.52 19.73 15.35
N ILE A 153 -11.91 18.95 14.46
CA ILE A 153 -10.88 19.41 13.54
C ILE A 153 -11.38 19.17 12.12
N VAL A 154 -11.35 20.23 11.30
CA VAL A 154 -11.55 20.15 9.86
C VAL A 154 -10.21 20.43 9.19
N SER A 155 -9.48 19.35 8.92
CA SER A 155 -8.19 19.37 8.26
C SER A 155 -8.32 19.65 6.77
N PRO A 156 -7.35 20.36 6.17
CA PRO A 156 -7.37 20.58 4.74
C PRO A 156 -6.94 19.31 4.00
N ILE A 157 -7.47 19.10 2.81
CA ILE A 157 -6.98 18.05 1.90
C ILE A 157 -5.88 18.61 0.98
N THR A 158 -5.03 17.71 0.51
CA THR A 158 -4.01 17.95 -0.52
C THR A 158 -3.84 16.71 -1.38
N ILE A 159 -3.32 16.89 -2.59
CA ILE A 159 -2.94 15.78 -3.47
C ILE A 159 -1.42 15.61 -3.48
N GLU A 160 -0.95 14.36 -3.40
CA GLU A 160 0.46 14.06 -3.65
C GLU A 160 0.83 14.34 -5.12
N PRO A 161 1.89 15.13 -5.41
CA PRO A 161 2.14 15.69 -6.74
C PRO A 161 2.59 14.68 -7.80
N THR A 162 3.35 13.64 -7.45
CA THR A 162 3.93 12.70 -8.43
C THR A 162 3.04 11.50 -8.75
N LYS A 163 2.36 10.97 -7.73
CA LYS A 163 1.42 9.85 -7.82
C LYS A 163 0.15 10.23 -7.05
N PRO A 164 -0.84 10.84 -7.74
CA PRO A 164 -2.03 11.41 -7.10
C PRO A 164 -2.63 10.49 -6.03
N ARG A 165 -2.59 10.98 -4.80
CA ARG A 165 -3.20 10.36 -3.61
C ARG A 165 -3.90 11.47 -2.84
N LEU A 166 -5.15 11.24 -2.45
CA LEU A 166 -5.86 12.14 -1.56
C LEU A 166 -5.29 11.99 -0.15
N CYS A 167 -4.64 13.05 0.31
CA CYS A 167 -4.03 13.16 1.63
C CYS A 167 -4.84 14.13 2.48
N ILE A 168 -5.11 13.76 3.72
CA ILE A 168 -5.68 14.69 4.70
C ILE A 168 -4.49 15.28 5.45
N ASN A 169 -4.30 16.59 5.33
CA ASN A 169 -3.21 17.28 6.00
C ASN A 169 -3.51 17.36 7.51
N LEU A 170 -2.95 16.39 8.23
CA LEU A 170 -3.11 16.25 9.66
C LEU A 170 -1.92 16.82 10.44
N MET A 171 -1.13 17.74 9.85
CA MET A 171 0.01 18.37 10.53
C MET A 171 -0.40 19.02 11.86
N TYR A 172 -1.56 19.69 11.91
CA TYR A 172 -2.08 20.25 13.15
C TYR A 172 -2.32 19.17 14.19
N LEU A 173 -3.06 18.11 13.83
CA LEU A 173 -3.31 16.98 14.74
C LEU A 173 -2.00 16.32 15.18
N ASN A 174 -1.09 16.03 14.24
CA ASN A 174 0.21 15.39 14.48
C ASN A 174 1.04 16.15 15.51
N SER A 175 0.94 17.49 15.58
CA SER A 175 1.67 18.28 16.58
C SER A 175 1.29 17.95 18.04
N PHE A 176 0.09 17.40 18.26
CA PHE A 176 -0.39 16.94 19.57
C PHE A 176 -0.17 15.44 19.80
N MET A 177 0.21 14.69 18.77
CA MET A 177 0.40 13.23 18.86
C MET A 177 1.77 12.90 19.44
N LYS A 178 1.85 11.85 20.25
CA LYS A 178 3.11 11.25 20.71
C LYS A 178 3.80 10.59 19.52
N ASP A 179 5.10 10.80 19.43
CA ASP A 179 5.93 10.14 18.45
C ASP A 179 5.89 8.63 18.72
N THR A 180 5.58 7.84 17.70
CA THR A 180 5.56 6.37 17.79
C THR A 180 6.65 5.80 16.88
N PRO A 181 7.93 5.81 17.31
CA PRO A 181 9.01 5.25 16.51
C PRO A 181 8.83 3.73 16.37
N PHE A 182 9.07 3.22 15.16
CA PHE A 182 9.07 1.79 14.86
C PHE A 182 10.08 1.46 13.77
N ASN A 183 10.49 0.20 13.73
CA ASN A 183 11.47 -0.29 12.77
C ASN A 183 10.75 -0.99 11.62
N LEU A 184 11.20 -0.71 10.41
CA LEU A 184 10.78 -1.40 9.20
C LEU A 184 11.85 -2.42 8.82
N ASP A 185 11.44 -3.54 8.23
CA ASP A 185 12.40 -4.38 7.51
C ASP A 185 12.93 -3.59 6.31
N THR A 186 14.23 -3.63 6.08
CA THR A 186 14.89 -2.87 5.02
C THR A 186 15.41 -3.78 3.92
N LEU A 187 15.85 -3.20 2.80
CA LEU A 187 16.52 -3.95 1.74
C LEU A 187 17.80 -4.65 2.22
N VAL A 188 18.45 -4.13 3.26
CA VAL A 188 19.63 -4.75 3.88
C VAL A 188 19.28 -6.07 4.58
N ASP A 189 18.00 -6.26 4.94
CA ASP A 189 17.53 -7.47 5.62
C ASP A 189 17.12 -8.58 4.64
N VAL A 190 16.97 -8.26 3.36
CA VAL A 190 16.72 -9.22 2.26
C VAL A 190 17.78 -10.33 2.24
N PRO A 191 19.08 -10.07 2.05
CA PRO A 191 20.08 -11.13 1.98
C PRO A 191 20.27 -11.91 3.30
N LYS A 192 19.82 -11.36 4.43
CA LYS A 192 19.85 -12.04 5.74
C LYS A 192 18.68 -13.00 5.92
N THR A 193 17.57 -12.74 5.24
CA THR A 193 16.30 -13.44 5.43
C THR A 193 15.98 -14.40 4.29
N VAL A 194 16.42 -14.07 3.07
CA VAL A 194 16.18 -14.83 1.85
C VAL A 194 17.46 -15.54 1.43
N ARG A 195 17.40 -16.85 1.21
CA ARG A 195 18.54 -17.61 0.70
C ARG A 195 18.70 -17.41 -0.79
N LYS A 196 19.96 -17.45 -1.23
CA LYS A 196 20.31 -17.36 -2.65
C LYS A 196 19.67 -18.52 -3.41
N GLY A 197 18.95 -18.20 -4.49
CA GLY A 197 18.28 -19.17 -5.33
C GLY A 197 16.90 -19.63 -4.84
N SER A 198 16.42 -19.10 -3.70
CA SER A 198 15.06 -19.38 -3.22
C SER A 198 14.00 -18.85 -4.18
N PHE A 199 12.87 -19.53 -4.22
CA PHE A 199 11.68 -19.08 -4.91
C PHE A 199 10.83 -18.19 -4.01
N LEU A 200 10.59 -16.97 -4.47
CA LEU A 200 9.93 -15.89 -3.74
C LEU A 200 8.54 -15.62 -4.27
N THR A 201 7.66 -15.21 -3.37
CA THR A 201 6.35 -14.64 -3.70
C THR A 201 6.18 -13.31 -2.99
N LYS A 202 5.27 -12.46 -3.49
CA LYS A 202 5.01 -11.13 -2.93
C LYS A 202 3.53 -10.90 -2.76
N LEU A 203 3.14 -10.33 -1.62
CA LEU A 203 1.79 -9.88 -1.35
C LEU A 203 1.77 -8.37 -1.09
N ASP A 204 0.81 -7.69 -1.70
CA ASP A 204 0.48 -6.26 -1.52
C ASP A 204 -0.95 -6.16 -0.99
N ASP A 205 -1.21 -5.26 -0.05
CA ASP A 205 -2.56 -5.02 0.46
C ASP A 205 -3.32 -4.03 -0.41
N LYS A 206 -4.60 -4.32 -0.65
CA LYS A 206 -5.52 -3.38 -1.28
C LYS A 206 -6.04 -2.40 -0.23
N SER A 207 -5.77 -1.11 -0.44
CA SER A 207 -6.24 -0.01 0.41
C SER A 207 -5.98 -0.25 1.90
N GLY A 208 -4.77 -0.67 2.27
CA GLY A 208 -4.46 -1.22 3.59
C GLY A 208 -4.99 -0.40 4.77
N TYR A 209 -4.74 0.91 4.79
CA TYR A 209 -5.19 1.79 5.87
C TYR A 209 -6.72 1.88 6.01
N ASP A 210 -7.46 1.75 4.91
CA ASP A 210 -8.93 1.73 4.94
C ASP A 210 -9.51 0.45 5.55
N ASN A 211 -8.70 -0.58 5.76
CA ASN A 211 -9.13 -1.81 6.41
C ASN A 211 -9.12 -1.69 7.95
N VAL A 212 -8.57 -0.60 8.50
CA VAL A 212 -8.43 -0.41 9.95
C VAL A 212 -9.28 0.76 10.42
N PHE A 213 -10.37 0.44 11.12
CA PHE A 213 -11.23 1.46 11.72
C PHE A 213 -10.53 2.20 12.87
N VAL A 214 -10.69 3.51 12.88
CA VAL A 214 -10.47 4.33 14.08
C VAL A 214 -11.67 4.25 15.01
N THR A 215 -11.41 4.42 16.31
CA THR A 215 -12.46 4.45 17.34
C THR A 215 -13.45 5.58 17.05
N GLU A 216 -14.75 5.29 17.19
CA GLU A 216 -15.84 6.25 16.89
C GLU A 216 -15.68 7.56 17.66
N SER A 217 -15.25 7.48 18.92
CA SER A 217 -14.96 8.64 19.79
C SER A 217 -13.82 9.53 19.30
N SER A 218 -13.05 9.13 18.30
CA SER A 218 -11.88 9.87 17.80
C SER A 218 -12.06 10.40 16.38
N ARG A 219 -13.13 9.98 15.68
CA ARG A 219 -13.40 10.36 14.28
C ARG A 219 -13.59 11.86 14.10
N HIS A 220 -14.09 12.54 15.13
CA HIS A 220 -14.28 14.00 15.13
C HIS A 220 -12.96 14.79 15.01
N LEU A 221 -11.80 14.15 15.25
CA LEU A 221 -10.46 14.73 15.06
C LEU A 221 -9.93 14.53 13.64
N LEU A 222 -10.60 13.70 12.83
CA LEU A 222 -10.20 13.32 11.48
C LEU A 222 -11.22 13.85 10.46
N GLY A 223 -11.75 15.05 10.71
CA GLY A 223 -12.67 15.72 9.81
C GLY A 223 -11.96 16.43 8.67
N PHE A 224 -12.64 16.56 7.54
CA PHE A 224 -12.22 17.39 6.41
C PHE A 224 -13.45 17.90 5.66
N ASP A 225 -13.30 18.90 4.80
CA ASP A 225 -14.38 19.41 3.96
C ASP A 225 -14.03 19.44 2.48
N TRP A 226 -15.02 19.15 1.65
CA TRP A 226 -14.90 19.20 0.20
C TRP A 226 -16.25 19.50 -0.45
N GLY A 227 -16.25 20.33 -1.49
CA GLY A 227 -17.46 20.65 -2.25
C GLY A 227 -18.61 21.26 -1.43
N GLY A 228 -18.33 21.90 -0.29
CA GLY A 228 -19.34 22.46 0.59
C GLY A 228 -19.97 21.47 1.57
N TYR A 229 -19.38 20.29 1.77
CA TYR A 229 -19.83 19.26 2.70
C TYR A 229 -18.73 18.88 3.71
N PHE A 230 -19.13 18.51 4.92
CA PHE A 230 -18.24 17.95 5.93
C PHE A 230 -18.20 16.42 5.88
N PHE A 231 -17.00 15.88 6.09
CA PHE A 231 -16.70 14.45 6.12
C PHE A 231 -15.87 14.10 7.35
N CYS A 232 -15.95 12.84 7.79
CA CYS A 232 -15.06 12.26 8.79
C CYS A 232 -14.52 10.92 8.33
N CYS A 233 -13.22 10.69 8.54
CA CYS A 233 -12.64 9.36 8.35
C CYS A 233 -13.12 8.39 9.43
N ASN A 234 -13.56 7.22 9.00
CA ASN A 234 -13.82 6.08 9.87
C ASN A 234 -12.59 5.20 10.04
N THR A 235 -11.64 5.29 9.12
CA THR A 235 -10.44 4.45 9.02
C THR A 235 -9.17 5.28 9.19
N LEU A 236 -8.00 4.63 9.18
CA LEU A 236 -6.70 5.31 9.23
C LEU A 236 -6.52 6.20 7.99
N PRO A 237 -6.40 7.53 8.14
CA PRO A 237 -6.21 8.40 7.00
C PRO A 237 -4.74 8.49 6.59
N PHE A 238 -4.52 8.71 5.30
CA PHE A 238 -3.20 9.09 4.79
C PHE A 238 -2.87 10.52 5.21
N GLY A 239 -1.69 10.72 5.81
CA GLY A 239 -1.24 11.99 6.39
C GLY A 239 -1.24 12.03 7.93
N TRP A 240 -1.86 11.04 8.59
CA TRP A 240 -1.71 10.86 10.04
C TRP A 240 -0.42 10.12 10.36
N GLU A 241 0.40 10.68 11.25
CA GLU A 241 1.72 10.14 11.58
C GLU A 241 1.65 8.70 12.12
N ASN A 242 0.66 8.39 12.96
CA ASN A 242 0.54 7.09 13.59
C ASN A 242 -0.11 6.02 12.70
N SER A 243 -0.65 6.38 11.53
CA SER A 243 -1.27 5.40 10.61
C SER A 243 -0.30 4.30 10.23
N ALA A 244 0.93 4.66 9.85
CA ALA A 244 1.96 3.71 9.44
C ALA A 244 2.38 2.80 10.59
N PHE A 245 2.58 3.35 11.78
CA PHE A 245 2.92 2.60 12.99
C PHE A 245 1.85 1.56 13.34
N ILE A 246 0.58 1.99 13.39
CA ILE A 246 -0.55 1.11 13.74
C ILE A 246 -0.67 -0.01 12.70
N TYR A 247 -0.67 0.35 11.43
CA TYR A 247 -0.84 -0.62 10.35
C TYR A 247 0.31 -1.63 10.30
N HIS A 248 1.55 -1.16 10.42
CA HIS A 248 2.72 -2.02 10.46
C HIS A 248 2.69 -2.97 11.66
N THR A 249 2.33 -2.47 12.84
CA THR A 249 2.23 -3.28 14.07
C THR A 249 1.18 -4.38 13.97
N LEU A 250 0.03 -4.10 13.35
CA LEU A 250 -0.99 -5.11 13.08
C LEU A 250 -0.46 -6.18 12.13
N ASN A 251 0.20 -5.78 11.05
CA ASN A 251 0.80 -6.69 10.08
C ASN A 251 1.88 -7.59 10.71
N LEU A 252 2.69 -7.05 11.62
CA LEU A 252 3.72 -7.81 12.33
C LEU A 252 3.16 -9.01 13.11
N GLN A 253 1.89 -8.99 13.52
CA GLN A 253 1.27 -10.14 14.20
C GLN A 253 1.19 -11.35 13.26
N GLY A 254 0.69 -11.15 12.05
CA GLY A 254 0.61 -12.19 11.03
C GLY A 254 2.00 -12.67 10.61
N ILE A 255 2.92 -11.73 10.39
CA ILE A 255 4.32 -12.03 10.02
C ILE A 255 5.04 -12.83 11.11
N SER A 256 4.88 -12.46 12.37
CA SER A 256 5.46 -13.20 13.50
C SER A 256 4.94 -14.63 13.59
N PHE A 257 3.66 -14.84 13.25
CA PHE A 257 3.09 -16.18 13.17
C PHE A 257 3.71 -16.99 12.03
N LEU A 258 3.84 -16.41 10.83
CA LEU A 258 4.45 -17.09 9.67
C LEU A 258 5.91 -17.45 9.93
N ARG A 259 6.69 -16.53 10.52
CA ARG A 259 8.10 -16.76 10.91
C ARG A 259 8.24 -17.93 11.89
N ARG A 260 7.31 -18.07 12.86
CA ARG A 260 7.27 -19.22 13.78
C ARG A 260 6.85 -20.54 13.12
N LYS A 261 6.16 -20.48 11.98
CA LYS A 261 5.74 -21.66 11.20
C LYS A 261 6.73 -22.02 10.09
N SER A 262 7.99 -21.59 10.23
CA SER A 262 9.10 -21.94 9.32
C SER A 262 9.06 -21.25 7.95
N SER A 263 8.36 -20.13 7.78
CA SER A 263 8.46 -19.31 6.57
C SER A 263 9.19 -18.00 6.86
N SER A 264 10.33 -17.78 6.20
CA SER A 264 10.99 -16.48 6.25
C SER A 264 10.13 -15.47 5.49
N CYS A 265 9.91 -14.29 6.07
CA CYS A 265 9.12 -13.23 5.46
C CYS A 265 9.64 -11.87 5.88
N LEU A 266 9.67 -10.92 4.95
CA LEU A 266 9.95 -9.51 5.20
C LEU A 266 8.67 -8.71 5.03
N LEU A 267 8.53 -7.68 5.85
CA LEU A 267 7.40 -6.77 5.88
C LEU A 267 7.87 -5.33 5.82
N TYR A 268 7.39 -4.60 4.82
CA TYR A 268 7.49 -3.16 4.75
C TYR A 268 6.08 -2.58 4.64
N ILE A 269 5.51 -2.18 5.78
CA ILE A 269 4.14 -1.68 5.90
C ILE A 269 3.09 -2.63 5.29
N ASP A 270 2.76 -2.51 4.00
CA ASP A 270 1.82 -3.31 3.22
C ASP A 270 2.50 -4.33 2.28
N ASP A 271 3.76 -4.09 1.91
CA ASP A 271 4.56 -4.96 1.05
C ASP A 271 5.14 -6.15 1.84
N ARG A 272 4.81 -7.38 1.42
CA ARG A 272 5.31 -8.62 2.03
C ARG A 272 6.11 -9.44 1.03
N LEU A 273 7.36 -9.75 1.35
CA LEU A 273 8.17 -10.71 0.61
C LEU A 273 8.19 -12.04 1.36
N LEU A 274 7.77 -13.10 0.69
CA LEU A 274 7.66 -14.44 1.25
C LEU A 274 8.71 -15.35 0.61
N GLU A 275 9.49 -16.01 1.46
CA GLU A 275 10.38 -17.10 1.04
C GLU A 275 9.66 -18.45 1.11
N GLU A 276 10.38 -19.50 0.71
CA GLU A 276 10.00 -20.90 0.85
C GLU A 276 9.69 -21.31 2.29
N PHE A 277 8.83 -22.33 2.42
CA PHE A 277 8.57 -23.01 3.67
C PHE A 277 9.74 -23.95 4.04
N HIS A 278 10.28 -23.77 5.25
CA HIS A 278 11.44 -24.52 5.77
C HIS A 278 11.06 -25.61 6.78
N GLY A 279 9.77 -25.90 6.94
CA GLY A 279 9.32 -27.01 7.78
C GLY A 279 9.50 -28.37 7.09
N TYR A 280 9.37 -29.44 7.87
CA TYR A 280 9.39 -30.80 7.34
C TYR A 280 8.22 -31.04 6.38
N LEU A 281 8.52 -31.60 5.21
CA LEU A 281 7.55 -32.03 4.22
C LEU A 281 7.85 -33.47 3.79
N PRO A 282 6.81 -34.24 3.42
CA PRO A 282 6.98 -35.50 2.70
C PRO A 282 7.84 -35.33 1.43
N ASN A 283 8.63 -36.36 1.07
CA ASN A 283 9.61 -36.28 -0.02
C ASN A 283 9.02 -35.86 -1.38
N ASP A 284 7.77 -36.25 -1.66
CA ASP A 284 7.03 -35.90 -2.87
C ASP A 284 6.67 -34.40 -2.94
N LEU A 285 6.60 -33.73 -1.78
CA LEU A 285 6.31 -32.30 -1.66
C LEU A 285 7.57 -31.46 -1.37
N ASP A 286 8.71 -32.12 -1.11
CA ASP A 286 9.96 -31.48 -0.73
C ASP A 286 10.71 -30.93 -1.95
N ASN A 287 10.09 -29.98 -2.67
CA ASN A 287 10.73 -29.21 -3.72
C ASN A 287 10.56 -27.70 -3.52
N PRO A 288 11.51 -26.87 -4.00
CA PRO A 288 11.54 -25.42 -3.72
C PRO A 288 10.27 -24.66 -4.15
N ILE A 289 9.73 -24.99 -5.33
CA ILE A 289 8.52 -24.36 -5.87
C ILE A 289 7.31 -24.69 -4.99
N MET A 290 7.16 -25.97 -4.62
CA MET A 290 6.07 -26.41 -3.74
C MET A 290 6.17 -25.77 -2.35
N LYS A 291 7.38 -25.67 -1.78
CA LYS A 291 7.62 -24.97 -0.52
C LYS A 291 7.20 -23.49 -0.58
N SER A 292 7.51 -22.81 -1.68
CA SER A 292 7.09 -21.42 -1.89
C SER A 292 5.56 -21.29 -1.98
N HIS A 293 4.89 -22.19 -2.70
CA HIS A 293 3.43 -22.23 -2.76
C HIS A 293 2.79 -22.50 -1.39
N ILE A 294 3.37 -23.40 -0.58
CA ILE A 294 2.89 -23.68 0.77
C ILE A 294 3.01 -22.44 1.65
N ALA A 295 4.17 -21.76 1.64
CA ALA A 295 4.37 -20.53 2.39
C ALA A 295 3.38 -19.43 1.97
N LEU A 296 3.21 -19.22 0.66
CA LEU A 296 2.23 -18.29 0.09
C LEU A 296 0.81 -18.60 0.58
N ARG A 297 0.40 -19.87 0.53
CA ARG A 297 -0.95 -20.26 0.97
C ARG A 297 -1.18 -20.00 2.45
N TYR A 298 -0.21 -20.30 3.31
CA TYR A 298 -0.31 -19.98 4.73
C TYR A 298 -0.49 -18.48 4.93
N ALA A 299 0.30 -17.65 4.24
CA ALA A 299 0.19 -16.21 4.31
C ALA A 299 -1.16 -15.70 3.82
N VAL A 300 -1.59 -16.08 2.61
CA VAL A 300 -2.87 -15.68 2.02
C VAL A 300 -4.04 -16.08 2.92
N ARG A 301 -4.05 -17.33 3.41
CA ARG A 301 -5.13 -17.82 4.28
C ARG A 301 -5.17 -17.06 5.59
N LEU A 302 -4.03 -16.80 6.22
CA LEU A 302 -3.92 -16.05 7.45
C LEU A 302 -4.46 -14.63 7.28
N PHE A 303 -3.91 -13.87 6.34
CA PHE A 303 -4.27 -12.46 6.16
C PHE A 303 -5.72 -12.29 5.72
N ILE A 304 -6.24 -13.12 4.80
CA ILE A 304 -7.66 -13.08 4.44
C ILE A 304 -8.55 -13.43 5.65
N SER A 305 -8.15 -14.42 6.46
CA SER A 305 -8.93 -14.77 7.67
C SER A 305 -8.91 -13.67 8.74
N ASP A 306 -7.87 -12.86 8.77
CA ASP A 306 -7.73 -11.70 9.65
C ASP A 306 -8.42 -10.45 9.07
N GLY A 307 -9.06 -10.55 7.90
CA GLY A 307 -9.86 -9.48 7.30
C GLY A 307 -9.09 -8.57 6.33
N TYR A 308 -7.87 -8.95 5.93
CA TYR A 308 -7.11 -8.20 4.93
C TYR A 308 -7.62 -8.48 3.52
N PHE A 309 -7.54 -7.45 2.67
CA PHE A 309 -7.79 -7.54 1.24
C PHE A 309 -6.48 -7.45 0.49
N LEU A 310 -6.21 -8.41 -0.40
CA LEU A 310 -4.99 -8.45 -1.19
C LEU A 310 -5.20 -7.73 -2.52
N ASN A 311 -4.17 -7.03 -2.96
CA ASN A 311 -4.11 -6.41 -4.27
C ASN A 311 -3.54 -7.40 -5.28
N ILE A 312 -4.43 -7.97 -6.09
CA ILE A 312 -4.06 -9.06 -7.01
C ILE A 312 -3.03 -8.59 -8.03
N ASP A 313 -3.24 -7.41 -8.63
CA ASP A 313 -2.39 -6.90 -9.72
C ASP A 313 -0.98 -6.50 -9.27
N LYS A 314 -0.82 -6.14 -7.99
CA LYS A 314 0.49 -5.77 -7.42
C LYS A 314 1.18 -6.90 -6.66
N SER A 315 0.46 -7.99 -6.40
CA SER A 315 1.01 -9.19 -5.80
C SER A 315 1.65 -10.08 -6.86
N SER A 316 2.59 -10.93 -6.46
CA SER A 316 3.19 -11.96 -7.30
C SER A 316 2.99 -13.32 -6.65
N PHE A 317 1.98 -14.04 -7.11
CA PHE A 317 1.58 -15.35 -6.58
C PHE A 317 2.37 -16.52 -7.19
N LEU A 318 3.03 -16.31 -8.34
CA LEU A 318 3.92 -17.30 -8.92
C LEU A 318 5.29 -17.23 -8.25
N PRO A 319 5.82 -18.36 -7.73
CA PRO A 319 7.16 -18.41 -7.18
C PRO A 319 8.21 -18.04 -8.24
N LYS A 320 9.07 -17.07 -7.91
CA LYS A 320 10.12 -16.58 -8.81
C LYS A 320 11.43 -16.40 -8.05
N GLN A 321 12.55 -16.70 -8.70
CA GLN A 321 13.88 -16.45 -8.14
C GLN A 321 14.31 -14.98 -8.28
N SER A 322 13.64 -14.21 -9.14
CA SER A 322 13.80 -12.76 -9.30
C SER A 322 12.44 -12.07 -9.19
N LEU A 323 12.33 -11.09 -8.27
CA LEU A 323 11.05 -10.44 -7.96
C LEU A 323 11.27 -9.06 -7.33
N THR A 324 10.91 -7.96 -7.98
CA THR A 324 11.07 -6.60 -7.42
C THR A 324 10.36 -6.38 -6.07
N PHE A 325 11.11 -5.96 -5.06
CA PHE A 325 10.65 -5.63 -3.71
C PHE A 325 11.21 -4.26 -3.28
N LEU A 326 10.35 -3.34 -2.84
CA LEU A 326 10.72 -1.95 -2.48
C LEU A 326 11.47 -1.16 -3.57
N GLY A 327 11.16 -1.46 -4.83
CA GLY A 327 11.81 -0.80 -5.98
C GLY A 327 13.14 -1.44 -6.41
N ASP A 328 13.68 -2.37 -5.63
CA ASP A 328 14.89 -3.13 -5.97
C ASP A 328 14.55 -4.58 -6.35
N GLU A 329 15.24 -5.12 -7.34
CA GLU A 329 15.21 -6.57 -7.57
C GLU A 329 16.10 -7.26 -6.52
N PRO A 330 15.56 -8.10 -5.61
CA PRO A 330 16.29 -8.89 -4.61
C PRO A 330 17.15 -10.00 -5.25
N SER A 331 17.38 -9.92 -6.56
CA SER A 331 18.35 -10.69 -7.29
C SER A 331 18.96 -9.82 -8.38
N ARG A 332 19.76 -8.83 -8.01
CA ARG A 332 20.65 -8.23 -9.00
C ARG A 332 21.59 -9.34 -9.49
N ASN A 333 21.41 -9.79 -10.73
CA ASN A 333 22.38 -10.64 -11.38
C ASN A 333 23.69 -9.87 -11.45
N LEU A 334 24.73 -10.40 -10.80
CA LEU A 334 26.06 -9.79 -10.86
C LEU A 334 26.48 -9.71 -12.33
N SER A 335 26.73 -8.50 -12.79
CA SER A 335 27.22 -8.19 -14.12
C SER A 335 28.74 -8.00 -14.07
N LYS A 336 29.38 -7.87 -15.25
CA LYS A 336 30.82 -7.56 -15.32
C LYS A 336 31.17 -6.25 -14.61
N SER A 337 30.23 -5.31 -14.48
CA SER A 337 30.39 -4.05 -13.74
C SER A 337 30.61 -4.25 -12.24
N ASP A 338 30.30 -5.44 -11.71
CA ASP A 338 30.35 -5.76 -10.28
C ASP A 338 31.60 -6.53 -9.90
N ALA A 339 32.37 -6.95 -10.89
CA ALA A 339 33.64 -7.61 -10.68
C ALA A 339 34.63 -6.59 -10.10
N SER A 340 35.37 -7.02 -9.07
CA SER A 340 36.57 -6.35 -8.59
C SER A 340 37.78 -7.19 -8.97
N ILE A 341 38.90 -6.52 -9.23
CA ILE A 341 40.22 -7.16 -9.29
C ILE A 341 40.48 -7.84 -7.94
N SER A 342 41.08 -9.04 -7.96
CA SER A 342 41.40 -9.76 -6.72
C SER A 342 42.33 -8.94 -5.82
N LYS A 343 42.19 -9.06 -4.48
CA LYS A 343 43.06 -8.36 -3.53
C LYS A 343 44.55 -8.55 -3.82
N ARG A 344 44.94 -9.76 -4.24
CA ARG A 344 46.34 -10.08 -4.59
C ARG A 344 46.79 -9.31 -5.83
N THR A 345 45.98 -9.30 -6.88
CA THR A 345 46.29 -8.58 -8.11
C THR A 345 46.28 -7.07 -7.88
N TRP A 346 45.32 -6.55 -7.11
CA TRP A 346 45.26 -5.15 -6.73
C TRP A 346 46.49 -4.73 -5.92
N TRP A 347 46.94 -5.55 -4.96
CA TRP A 347 48.17 -5.30 -4.21
C TRP A 347 49.39 -5.17 -5.14
N PHE A 348 49.52 -6.06 -6.13
CA PHE A 348 50.60 -5.95 -7.13
C PHE A 348 50.48 -4.67 -7.97
N LEU A 349 49.26 -4.29 -8.40
CA LEU A 349 49.05 -3.06 -9.15
C LEU A 349 49.38 -1.82 -8.32
N GLN A 350 48.96 -1.78 -7.06
CA GLN A 350 49.29 -0.70 -6.13
C GLN A 350 50.79 -0.61 -5.88
N TYR A 351 51.48 -1.74 -5.69
CA TYR A 351 52.93 -1.77 -5.50
C TYR A 351 53.71 -1.29 -6.74
N LEU A 352 53.26 -1.68 -7.95
CA LEU A 352 53.97 -1.37 -9.19
C LEU A 352 53.63 0.00 -9.76
N PHE A 353 52.39 0.46 -9.60
CA PHE A 353 51.84 1.63 -10.31
C PHE A 353 51.11 2.62 -9.39
N GLY A 354 51.08 2.36 -8.08
CA GLY A 354 50.46 3.26 -7.11
C GLY A 354 51.33 4.48 -6.75
N PRO A 355 50.80 5.36 -5.87
CA PRO A 355 49.50 5.24 -5.22
C PRO A 355 48.33 5.67 -6.13
N HIS A 356 47.36 4.79 -6.32
CA HIS A 356 46.10 5.13 -6.99
C HIS A 356 45.24 5.98 -6.06
N LYS A 357 44.56 7.00 -6.61
CA LYS A 357 43.79 7.99 -5.83
C LYS A 357 42.31 8.03 -6.17
N LEU A 358 41.89 7.31 -7.20
CA LEU A 358 40.53 7.34 -7.73
C LEU A 358 40.23 6.04 -8.45
N ASP A 359 39.02 5.51 -8.25
CA ASP A 359 38.48 4.39 -9.00
C ASP A 359 37.28 4.86 -9.84
N MET A 360 37.52 5.13 -11.13
CA MET A 360 36.57 5.83 -12.00
C MET A 360 35.33 5.03 -12.41
N PHE A 361 35.31 3.71 -12.20
CA PHE A 361 34.25 2.84 -12.72
C PHE A 361 33.78 1.80 -11.70
N SER A 362 33.87 2.15 -10.41
CA SER A 362 33.44 1.30 -9.32
C SER A 362 32.12 1.75 -8.70
N ILE A 363 31.43 0.77 -8.12
CA ILE A 363 30.32 0.93 -7.20
C ILE A 363 30.79 0.63 -5.77
N ASP A 364 30.01 1.06 -4.77
CA ASP A 364 30.33 0.90 -3.35
C ASP A 364 30.80 -0.53 -2.99
N SER A 365 30.23 -1.54 -3.64
CA SER A 365 30.53 -2.95 -3.39
C SER A 365 31.81 -3.49 -4.02
N ASN A 366 32.39 -2.83 -5.03
CA ASN A 366 33.56 -3.32 -5.77
C ASN A 366 34.72 -2.32 -5.87
N THR A 367 34.60 -1.15 -5.25
CA THR A 367 35.65 -0.13 -5.16
C THR A 367 36.93 -0.69 -4.54
N MET A 368 38.07 -0.35 -5.14
CA MET A 368 39.38 -0.72 -4.62
C MET A 368 39.72 0.03 -3.32
N LEU A 369 40.53 -0.59 -2.48
CA LEU A 369 40.98 -0.02 -1.22
C LEU A 369 42.40 0.55 -1.36
N ASP A 370 42.69 1.63 -0.66
CA ASP A 370 44.05 2.14 -0.48
C ASP A 370 44.86 1.26 0.49
N GLU A 371 46.11 1.67 0.73
CA GLU A 371 47.05 0.96 1.61
C GLU A 371 46.61 0.97 3.09
N ASP A 372 45.78 1.94 3.48
CA ASP A 372 45.17 2.05 4.80
C ASP A 372 43.86 1.23 4.90
N GLY A 373 43.45 0.56 3.82
CA GLY A 373 42.24 -0.24 3.75
C GLY A 373 40.94 0.57 3.57
N LYS A 374 41.05 1.87 3.25
CA LYS A 374 39.91 2.74 2.97
C LYS A 374 39.57 2.70 1.49
N SER A 375 38.27 2.75 1.17
CA SER A 375 37.82 2.82 -0.22
C SER A 375 38.43 4.04 -0.92
N LEU A 376 38.96 3.81 -2.13
CA LEU A 376 39.33 4.91 -3.00
C LEU A 376 38.09 5.79 -3.27
N PRO A 377 38.28 7.10 -3.43
CA PRO A 377 37.26 7.95 -4.03
C PRO A 377 36.76 7.31 -5.33
N HIS A 378 35.44 7.27 -5.51
CA HIS A 378 34.80 6.66 -6.68
C HIS A 378 33.49 7.33 -7.01
N PHE A 379 33.06 7.21 -8.26
CA PHE A 379 31.85 7.83 -8.78
C PHE A 379 30.91 6.75 -9.30
N THR A 380 29.67 6.73 -8.80
CA THR A 380 28.68 5.69 -9.12
C THR A 380 27.68 6.19 -10.16
N PRO A 381 27.01 5.31 -10.93
CA PRO A 381 26.00 5.72 -11.90
C PRO A 381 24.80 6.47 -11.31
N PHE A 382 24.57 6.35 -10.00
CA PHE A 382 23.52 7.04 -9.25
C PHE A 382 24.08 7.42 -7.88
N PRO A 383 23.56 8.47 -7.20
CA PRO A 383 24.07 8.88 -5.90
C PRO A 383 23.97 7.76 -4.86
N THR A 384 25.08 7.46 -4.18
CA THR A 384 25.12 6.52 -3.05
C THR A 384 25.80 7.16 -1.82
N PRO A 385 25.54 6.67 -0.60
CA PRO A 385 26.15 7.21 0.61
C PRO A 385 27.68 7.12 0.67
N PHE A 386 28.30 6.19 -0.09
CA PHE A 386 29.74 5.96 -0.07
C PHE A 386 30.47 6.50 -1.32
N SER A 387 29.73 6.85 -2.38
CA SER A 387 30.30 7.51 -3.56
C SER A 387 30.80 8.92 -3.26
N SER A 388 31.84 9.34 -3.98
CA SER A 388 32.30 10.73 -4.01
C SER A 388 31.45 11.62 -4.93
N GLY A 389 30.55 11.03 -5.72
CA GLY A 389 29.64 11.71 -6.61
C GLY A 389 29.07 10.77 -7.67
N VAL A 390 28.42 11.34 -8.69
CA VAL A 390 27.82 10.59 -9.80
C VAL A 390 28.76 10.54 -11.01
N ASP A 391 28.91 9.37 -11.62
CA ASP A 391 29.60 9.21 -12.89
C ASP A 391 28.73 9.79 -14.03
N GLY A 392 29.16 10.94 -14.55
CA GLY A 392 28.50 11.66 -15.64
C GLY A 392 28.51 10.89 -16.97
N PHE A 393 29.43 9.93 -17.17
CA PHE A 393 29.50 9.09 -18.37
C PHE A 393 28.53 7.91 -18.32
N ALA A 394 28.07 7.53 -17.14
CA ALA A 394 27.06 6.50 -16.96
C ALA A 394 25.61 7.04 -17.13
N GLN A 395 25.45 8.36 -17.27
CA GLN A 395 24.14 8.98 -17.46
C GLN A 395 23.65 8.83 -18.91
N LYS A 396 22.38 8.46 -19.08
CA LYS A 396 21.69 8.57 -20.36
C LYS A 396 21.12 9.98 -20.49
N TYR A 397 21.75 10.81 -21.32
CA TYR A 397 21.19 12.11 -21.68
C TYR A 397 20.15 11.92 -22.76
N GLU A 398 18.88 12.19 -22.46
CA GLU A 398 17.87 12.38 -23.50
C GLU A 398 18.16 13.73 -24.19
N LEU A 399 18.49 13.67 -25.48
CA LEU A 399 18.64 14.85 -26.35
C LEU A 399 17.26 15.52 -26.52
N GLY A 400 16.78 16.24 -25.49
CA GLY A 400 15.42 16.74 -25.46
C GLY A 400 15.21 18.09 -24.77
N GLU A 401 16.01 18.46 -23.78
CA GLU A 401 15.83 19.73 -23.08
C GLU A 401 17.09 20.59 -23.17
N ARG A 402 17.03 21.56 -24.10
CA ARG A 402 17.91 22.73 -24.08
C ARG A 402 17.44 23.62 -22.92
N TYR A 403 18.33 23.84 -21.95
CA TYR A 403 18.21 24.87 -20.93
C TYR A 403 18.03 26.27 -21.54
#